data_AF-A0A0F2HQH3-F1
#
_entry.id   AF-A0A0F2HQH3-F1
#
_cell.length_a   1.000
_cell.length_b   1.000
_cell.length_c   1.000
_cell.angle_alpha   90.00
_cell.angle_beta   90.00
_cell.angle_gamma   90.00
#
_symmetry.space_group_name_H-M   'P 1'
#
loop_
_entity.id
_entity.type
_entity.pdbx_description
1 polymer ?
#
loop_
_entity_poly.entity_id
_entity_poly.type
_entity_poly.pdbx_seq_one_letter_code
_entity_poly.pdbx_strand_id
1 'polypeptide(L)'
;GPLGQGITNAVGMAMAEKALAAQFNKEGHDIVDHFTYVFMGDGCLMEGISHEACSLAGTLGLGKLIAFWDDNGISIDGHVEGWFSDDTPKRFEAYGWHVIPAVDGHNAEAINAAIEAAKADPRPTLICTKTIIGFGSPNKSGSHDCHGAPLGAEEIAAAREFLGWEHPAFEIPADVYAQWDAKAAGAAKEAAWNAKFEAYAAEYPELAAEFKRRVNGELPAQWEEKASQIIADLQANPANIASRKASQNALEAFGKMLPEFMGGSADLAPSNLTMWSGSKSLEANDFSGNYIHYGVREFGMTAIMNGIALHGGFVPYGATFLMFMEYARNAMRMAALMKIQNIQVYTHDSIGLGEDGPTHQPVEQIA
;
A
#
# COMPACT_ATOMS: atom_id res chain seq x y z
N GLY A 1 -6.05 11.76 7.37
CA GLY A 1 -7.00 10.67 7.05
C GLY A 1 -7.05 9.69 8.23
N PRO A 2 -7.57 8.47 8.06
CA PRO A 2 -7.38 7.40 9.04
C PRO A 2 -5.89 7.05 9.15
N LEU A 3 -5.31 7.23 10.34
CA LEU A 3 -3.87 7.10 10.56
C LEU A 3 -3.39 5.65 10.33
N GLY A 4 -2.13 5.49 9.93
CA GLY A 4 -1.52 4.17 9.64
C GLY A 4 -1.90 3.56 8.28
N GLN A 5 -3.13 3.76 7.77
CA GLN A 5 -3.53 3.13 6.50
C GLN A 5 -2.74 3.61 5.27
N GLY A 6 -2.23 4.85 5.29
CA GLY A 6 -1.43 5.39 4.17
C GLY A 6 -0.12 4.62 3.94
N ILE A 7 0.64 4.33 5.00
CA ILE A 7 1.85 3.48 4.89
C ILE A 7 1.48 2.05 4.49
N THR A 8 0.37 1.53 5.00
CA THR A 8 -0.09 0.19 4.62
C THR A 8 -0.51 0.12 3.15
N ASN A 9 -1.14 1.15 2.60
CA ASN A 9 -1.38 1.24 1.15
C ASN A 9 -0.08 1.36 0.36
N ALA A 10 0.90 2.14 0.84
CA ALA A 10 2.21 2.26 0.21
C ALA A 10 2.96 0.92 0.16
N VAL A 11 2.87 0.09 1.21
CA VAL A 11 3.39 -1.30 1.20
C VAL A 11 2.73 -2.11 0.08
N GLY A 12 1.41 -1.98 -0.12
CA GLY A 12 0.71 -2.63 -1.22
C GLY A 12 1.12 -2.14 -2.61
N MET A 13 1.34 -0.83 -2.78
CA MET A 13 1.85 -0.27 -4.04
C MET A 13 3.26 -0.78 -4.37
N ALA A 14 4.17 -0.79 -3.38
CA ALA A 14 5.52 -1.32 -3.55
C ALA A 14 5.53 -2.83 -3.84
N MET A 15 4.60 -3.58 -3.25
CA MET A 15 4.39 -5.00 -3.54
C MET A 15 3.92 -5.21 -4.99
N ALA A 16 2.96 -4.40 -5.46
CA ALA A 16 2.48 -4.48 -6.83
C ALA A 16 3.57 -4.11 -7.85
N GLU A 17 4.36 -3.06 -7.58
CA GLU A 17 5.51 -2.70 -8.43
C GLU A 17 6.50 -3.86 -8.57
N LYS A 18 6.93 -4.42 -7.44
CA LYS A 18 7.92 -5.52 -7.42
C LYS A 18 7.40 -6.78 -8.13
N ALA A 19 6.10 -7.08 -7.99
CA ALA A 19 5.47 -8.22 -8.64
C ALA A 19 5.30 -8.01 -10.15
N LEU A 20 4.85 -6.83 -10.59
CA LEU A 20 4.75 -6.53 -12.02
C LEU A 20 6.14 -6.52 -12.67
N ALA A 21 7.15 -5.94 -12.03
CA ALA A 21 8.52 -5.97 -12.52
C ALA A 21 9.00 -7.42 -12.69
N ALA A 22 8.81 -8.27 -11.69
CA ALA A 22 9.19 -9.68 -11.77
C ALA A 22 8.43 -10.47 -12.86
N GLN A 23 7.17 -10.12 -13.13
CA GLN A 23 6.35 -10.79 -14.13
C GLN A 23 6.64 -10.31 -15.57
N PHE A 24 6.93 -9.01 -15.75
CA PHE A 24 6.97 -8.39 -17.09
C PHE A 24 8.34 -7.92 -17.55
N ASN A 25 9.25 -7.51 -16.66
CA ASN A 25 10.57 -7.09 -17.12
C ASN A 25 11.31 -8.27 -17.76
N LYS A 26 12.12 -7.96 -18.77
CA LYS A 26 12.96 -8.92 -19.50
C LYS A 26 14.38 -8.37 -19.62
N GLU A 27 15.32 -9.22 -19.98
CA GLU A 27 16.70 -8.78 -20.20
C GLU A 27 16.72 -7.64 -21.24
N GLY A 28 17.30 -6.49 -20.87
CA GLY A 28 17.30 -5.29 -21.71
C GLY A 28 16.03 -4.44 -21.69
N HIS A 29 14.97 -4.88 -20.99
CA HIS A 29 13.67 -4.21 -20.95
C HIS A 29 13.08 -4.13 -19.54
N ASP A 30 13.41 -3.04 -18.84
CA ASP A 30 12.80 -2.68 -17.57
C ASP A 30 11.63 -1.70 -17.79
N ILE A 31 10.44 -2.25 -18.00
CA ILE A 31 9.22 -1.45 -18.24
C ILE A 31 8.48 -1.11 -16.95
N VAL A 32 8.72 -1.84 -15.86
CA VAL A 32 8.25 -1.50 -14.51
C VAL A 32 9.47 -1.23 -13.63
N ASP A 33 9.67 0.04 -13.32
CA ASP A 33 10.77 0.49 -12.45
C ASP A 33 10.42 1.85 -11.83
N HIS A 34 9.80 1.84 -10.65
CA HIS A 34 9.46 3.07 -9.95
C HIS A 34 9.47 2.91 -8.43
N PHE A 35 9.63 4.03 -7.73
CA PHE A 35 9.64 4.09 -6.26
C PHE A 35 8.24 4.36 -5.70
N THR A 36 8.01 3.87 -4.49
CA THR A 36 6.89 4.28 -3.64
C THR A 36 7.40 5.13 -2.49
N TYR A 37 6.97 6.39 -2.44
CA TYR A 37 7.30 7.32 -1.36
C TYR A 37 6.09 7.56 -0.46
N VAL A 38 6.32 7.63 0.85
CA VAL A 38 5.25 7.88 1.83
C VAL A 38 5.74 8.74 2.97
N PHE A 39 4.94 9.74 3.34
CA PHE A 39 5.13 10.50 4.57
C PHE A 39 4.23 9.93 5.67
N MET A 40 4.76 9.87 6.88
CA MET A 40 4.06 9.43 8.08
C MET A 40 4.47 10.29 9.27
N GLY A 41 3.58 10.45 10.24
CA GLY A 41 3.90 11.08 11.53
C GLY A 41 3.74 10.08 12.69
N ASP A 42 3.92 10.57 13.91
CA ASP A 42 3.81 9.78 15.15
C ASP A 42 2.48 9.02 15.26
N GLY A 43 1.39 9.68 14.86
CA GLY A 43 0.05 9.08 14.80
C GLY A 43 -0.01 7.80 13.96
N CYS A 44 0.71 7.75 12.84
CA CYS A 44 0.77 6.53 12.02
C CYS A 44 1.60 5.44 12.70
N LEU A 45 2.66 5.80 13.42
CA LEU A 45 3.58 4.86 14.05
C LEU A 45 3.05 4.23 15.33
N MET A 46 2.15 4.94 16.03
CA MET A 46 1.42 4.42 17.19
C MET A 46 0.34 3.42 16.79
N GLU A 47 -0.24 3.55 15.60
CA GLU A 47 -1.28 2.63 15.11
C GLU A 47 -0.71 1.23 14.84
N GLY A 48 -1.38 0.21 15.36
CA GLY A 48 -0.93 -1.19 15.23
C GLY A 48 -0.82 -1.68 13.79
N ILE A 49 -1.61 -1.12 12.87
CA ILE A 49 -1.55 -1.45 11.44
C ILE A 49 -0.17 -1.12 10.83
N SER A 50 0.57 -0.15 11.39
CA SER A 50 1.94 0.16 10.94
C SER A 50 2.90 -0.97 11.27
N HIS A 51 2.76 -1.61 12.45
CA HIS A 51 3.53 -2.78 12.83
C HIS A 51 3.26 -3.93 11.84
N GLU A 52 1.99 -4.22 11.57
CA GLU A 52 1.59 -5.28 10.65
C GLU A 52 2.23 -5.09 9.26
N ALA A 53 2.04 -3.90 8.67
CA ALA A 53 2.48 -3.61 7.32
C ALA A 53 4.01 -3.52 7.21
N CYS A 54 4.67 -2.81 8.14
CA CYS A 54 6.11 -2.60 8.08
C CYS A 54 6.88 -3.88 8.41
N SER A 55 6.36 -4.73 9.31
CA SER A 55 6.91 -6.06 9.55
C SER A 55 6.89 -6.90 8.27
N LEU A 56 5.76 -6.92 7.54
CA LEU A 56 5.66 -7.69 6.29
C LEU A 56 6.52 -7.10 5.17
N ALA A 57 6.60 -5.78 5.05
CA ALA A 57 7.44 -5.10 4.06
C ALA A 57 8.92 -5.44 4.21
N GLY A 58 9.40 -5.55 5.44
CA GLY A 58 10.77 -5.98 5.75
C GLY A 58 11.02 -7.43 5.34
N THR A 59 10.12 -8.35 5.70
CA THR A 59 10.17 -9.76 5.27
C THR A 59 10.23 -9.91 3.75
N LEU A 60 9.50 -9.07 3.01
CA LEU A 60 9.41 -9.13 1.55
C LEU A 60 10.52 -8.37 0.82
N GLY A 61 11.39 -7.66 1.54
CA GLY A 61 12.51 -6.90 0.97
C GLY A 61 12.05 -5.87 -0.07
N LEU A 62 11.11 -5.00 0.30
CA LEU A 62 10.56 -3.96 -0.57
C LEU A 62 11.49 -2.75 -0.73
N GLY A 63 12.65 -2.93 -1.38
CA GLY A 63 13.70 -1.90 -1.50
C GLY A 63 13.31 -0.57 -2.16
N LYS A 64 12.22 -0.55 -2.93
CA LYS A 64 11.70 0.67 -3.56
C LYS A 64 10.65 1.40 -2.72
N LEU A 65 10.40 0.95 -1.48
CA LEU A 65 9.57 1.64 -0.50
C LEU A 65 10.45 2.54 0.38
N ILE A 66 10.22 3.85 0.29
CA ILE A 66 10.94 4.85 1.07
C ILE A 66 9.93 5.67 1.89
N ALA A 67 10.00 5.51 3.21
CA ALA A 67 9.17 6.19 4.18
C ALA A 67 9.92 7.36 4.82
N PHE A 68 9.24 8.50 4.98
CA PHE A 68 9.72 9.63 5.77
C PHE A 68 8.86 9.73 7.01
N TRP A 69 9.49 9.62 8.17
CA TRP A 69 8.83 9.91 9.43
C TRP A 69 9.09 11.36 9.82
N ASP A 70 8.02 12.15 9.82
CA ASP A 70 7.97 13.49 10.39
C ASP A 70 8.06 13.39 11.92
N ASP A 71 9.30 13.32 12.40
CA ASP A 71 9.68 13.13 13.79
C ASP A 71 9.77 14.51 14.46
N ASN A 72 8.60 15.06 14.79
CA ASN A 72 8.43 16.42 15.29
C ASN A 72 8.15 16.50 16.80
N GLY A 73 7.91 15.35 17.45
CA GLY A 73 7.72 15.23 18.90
C GLY A 73 6.34 15.68 19.42
N ILE A 74 5.36 15.92 18.54
CA ILE A 74 4.05 16.46 18.90
C ILE A 74 2.91 15.60 18.32
N SER A 75 1.95 15.27 19.17
CA SER A 75 0.62 14.81 18.76
C SER A 75 -0.46 15.81 19.21
N ILE A 76 -1.73 15.49 18.99
CA ILE A 76 -2.86 16.35 19.36
C ILE A 76 -2.85 16.70 20.85
N ASP A 77 -2.51 15.73 21.71
CA ASP A 77 -2.53 15.92 23.16
C ASP A 77 -1.27 16.64 23.69
N GLY A 78 -0.31 16.97 22.82
CA GLY A 78 0.91 17.67 23.18
C GLY A 78 2.18 16.88 22.87
N HIS A 79 3.16 17.03 23.76
CA HIS A 79 4.46 16.35 23.71
C HIS A 79 4.30 14.84 23.86
N VAL A 80 4.81 14.08 22.87
CA VAL A 80 4.50 12.65 22.72
C VAL A 80 5.10 11.75 23.78
N GLU A 81 6.13 12.19 24.52
CA GLU A 81 6.90 11.37 25.47
C GLU A 81 6.03 10.73 26.56
N GLY A 82 4.86 11.32 26.85
CA GLY A 82 3.90 10.78 27.82
C GLY A 82 3.18 9.50 27.39
N TRP A 83 3.09 9.21 26.08
CA TRP A 83 2.34 8.06 25.54
C TRP A 83 3.02 7.35 24.37
N PHE A 84 4.09 7.91 23.80
CA PHE A 84 4.88 7.32 22.73
C PHE A 84 6.38 7.55 23.00
N SER A 85 7.04 6.47 23.42
CA SER A 85 8.47 6.47 23.79
C SER A 85 9.23 5.29 23.18
N ASP A 86 8.72 4.74 22.07
CA ASP A 86 9.41 3.71 21.29
C ASP A 86 10.78 4.22 20.83
N ASP A 87 11.79 3.35 20.88
CA ASP A 87 12.96 3.50 20.02
C ASP A 87 12.56 3.09 18.59
N THR A 88 11.91 4.03 17.89
CA THR A 88 11.38 3.81 16.54
C THR A 88 12.46 3.36 15.55
N PRO A 89 13.67 3.95 15.51
CA PRO A 89 14.76 3.44 14.69
C PRO A 89 15.03 1.95 14.94
N LYS A 90 15.22 1.53 16.20
CA LYS A 90 15.44 0.11 16.53
C LYS A 90 14.25 -0.78 16.19
N ARG A 91 13.03 -0.27 16.34
CA ARG A 91 11.80 -0.99 15.95
C ARG A 91 11.81 -1.34 14.47
N PHE A 92 12.19 -0.39 13.61
CA PHE A 92 12.27 -0.60 12.16
C PHE A 92 13.48 -1.45 11.75
N GLU A 93 14.63 -1.28 12.40
CA GLU A 93 15.77 -2.18 12.23
C GLU A 93 15.39 -3.64 12.54
N ALA A 94 14.60 -3.86 13.60
CA ALA A 94 14.09 -5.18 13.97
C ALA A 94 13.12 -5.77 12.94
N TYR A 95 12.45 -4.93 12.15
CA TYR A 95 11.66 -5.39 11.00
C TYR A 95 12.52 -5.70 9.76
N GLY A 96 13.82 -5.41 9.78
CA GLY A 96 14.71 -5.60 8.63
C GLY A 96 14.75 -4.40 7.67
N TRP A 97 14.38 -3.21 8.13
CA TRP A 97 14.46 -1.99 7.33
C TRP A 97 15.87 -1.39 7.36
N HIS A 98 16.22 -0.65 6.31
CA HIS A 98 17.30 0.33 6.38
C HIS A 98 16.77 1.58 7.09
N VAL A 99 17.51 2.09 8.08
CA VAL A 99 17.07 3.25 8.86
C VAL A 99 18.14 4.34 8.78
N ILE A 100 17.72 5.54 8.43
CA ILE A 100 18.57 6.74 8.41
C ILE A 100 18.08 7.66 9.53
N PRO A 101 18.68 7.58 10.73
CA PRO A 101 18.20 8.32 11.89
C PRO A 101 18.62 9.79 11.86
N ALA A 102 17.83 10.63 12.54
CA ALA A 102 18.18 12.01 12.87
C ALA A 102 18.58 12.89 11.67
N VAL A 103 17.89 12.73 10.53
CA VAL A 103 18.05 13.62 9.38
C VAL A 103 17.43 14.97 9.71
N ASP A 104 18.19 16.06 9.56
CA ASP A 104 17.64 17.42 9.71
C ASP A 104 16.62 17.69 8.60
N GLY A 105 15.34 17.70 8.96
CA GLY A 105 14.23 17.88 8.05
C GLY A 105 14.06 19.30 7.51
N HIS A 106 14.91 20.25 7.95
CA HIS A 106 14.97 21.62 7.41
C HIS A 106 16.25 21.86 6.61
N ASN A 107 17.05 20.82 6.37
CA ASN A 107 18.25 20.88 5.54
C ASN A 107 18.07 20.07 4.24
N ALA A 108 17.93 20.78 3.12
CA ALA A 108 17.70 20.17 1.81
C ALA A 108 18.83 19.22 1.37
N GLU A 109 20.09 19.52 1.69
CA GLU A 109 21.22 18.66 1.34
C GLU A 109 21.21 17.37 2.16
N ALA A 110 20.88 17.45 3.45
CA ALA A 110 20.76 16.28 4.32
C ALA A 110 19.62 15.35 3.88
N ILE A 111 18.47 15.92 3.52
CA ILE A 111 17.32 15.15 2.98
C ILE A 111 17.72 14.48 1.67
N ASN A 112 18.34 15.22 0.74
CA ASN A 112 18.75 14.65 -0.54
C ASN A 112 19.77 13.52 -0.37
N ALA A 113 20.77 13.68 0.50
CA ALA A 113 21.74 12.63 0.82
C ALA A 113 21.06 11.37 1.39
N ALA A 114 20.06 11.55 2.27
CA ALA A 114 19.28 10.44 2.80
C ALA A 114 18.44 9.73 1.73
N ILE A 115 17.82 10.47 0.81
CA ILE A 115 17.07 9.90 -0.32
C ILE A 115 17.99 9.08 -1.23
N GLU A 116 19.17 9.59 -1.57
CA GLU A 116 20.11 8.85 -2.43
C GLU A 116 20.66 7.59 -1.73
N ALA A 117 20.94 7.66 -0.42
CA ALA A 117 21.29 6.48 0.36
C ALA A 117 20.14 5.46 0.42
N ALA A 118 18.90 5.91 0.57
CA ALA A 118 17.72 5.06 0.59
C ALA A 118 17.52 4.31 -0.74
N LYS A 119 17.68 5.00 -1.88
CA LYS A 119 17.55 4.38 -3.23
C LYS A 119 18.63 3.33 -3.52
N ALA A 120 19.76 3.38 -2.82
CA ALA A 120 20.88 2.47 -3.01
C ALA A 120 20.79 1.19 -2.16
N ASP A 121 19.91 1.14 -1.15
CA ASP A 121 19.74 -0.01 -0.27
C ASP A 121 18.65 -0.96 -0.79
N PRO A 122 18.85 -2.29 -0.79
CA PRO A 122 17.83 -3.24 -1.24
C PRO A 122 16.67 -3.44 -0.25
N ARG A 123 16.77 -2.92 0.97
CA ARG A 123 15.72 -3.01 2.00
C ARG A 123 14.76 -1.81 1.92
N PRO A 124 13.51 -1.94 2.38
CA PRO A 124 12.67 -0.76 2.58
C PRO A 124 13.37 0.21 3.54
N THR A 125 13.27 1.50 3.28
CA THR A 125 14.00 2.53 4.06
C THR A 125 13.05 3.42 4.85
N LEU A 126 13.38 3.63 6.14
CA LEU A 126 12.81 4.68 6.98
C LEU A 126 13.83 5.82 7.12
N ILE A 127 13.45 7.01 6.68
CA ILE A 127 14.19 8.25 6.91
C ILE A 127 13.53 8.96 8.09
N CYS A 128 14.22 9.05 9.22
CA CYS A 128 13.73 9.75 10.41
C CYS A 128 14.06 11.24 10.29
N THR A 129 13.12 12.02 9.75
CA THR A 129 13.30 13.45 9.54
C THR A 129 12.89 14.22 10.79
N LYS A 130 13.87 14.79 11.49
CA LYS A 130 13.64 15.70 12.62
C LYS A 130 13.15 17.03 12.10
N THR A 131 11.92 17.38 12.44
CA THR A 131 11.31 18.65 12.02
C THR A 131 10.80 19.44 13.23
N ILE A 132 10.25 20.61 12.97
CA ILE A 132 9.56 21.44 13.95
C ILE A 132 8.17 21.64 13.38
N ILE A 133 7.15 21.12 14.07
CA ILE A 133 5.77 21.31 13.65
C ILE A 133 5.46 22.82 13.60
N GLY A 134 4.81 23.27 12.52
CA GLY A 134 4.50 24.69 12.34
C GLY A 134 5.71 25.59 12.09
N PHE A 135 6.87 25.04 11.68
CA PHE A 135 8.09 25.80 11.37
C PHE A 135 7.78 27.10 10.62
N GLY A 136 8.29 28.20 11.16
CA GLY A 136 8.05 29.53 10.64
C GLY A 136 7.10 30.37 11.48
N SER A 137 6.22 29.75 12.29
CA SER A 137 5.30 30.44 13.20
C SER A 137 6.02 30.81 14.50
N PRO A 138 6.32 32.09 14.80
CA PRO A 138 7.13 32.45 15.95
C PRO A 138 6.53 32.05 17.31
N ASN A 139 5.19 32.04 17.42
CA ASN A 139 4.51 31.77 18.69
C ASN A 139 3.90 30.36 18.79
N LYS A 140 3.77 29.62 17.68
CA LYS A 140 3.15 28.28 17.67
C LYS A 140 4.04 27.15 17.15
N SER A 141 5.24 27.46 16.63
CA SER A 141 6.20 26.42 16.23
C SER A 141 6.53 25.50 17.42
N GLY A 142 6.56 24.19 17.18
CA GLY A 142 6.87 23.19 18.21
C GLY A 142 5.74 22.95 19.22
N SER A 143 4.54 23.49 19.01
CA SER A 143 3.37 23.30 19.87
C SER A 143 2.26 22.52 19.17
N HIS A 144 1.45 21.76 19.93
CA HIS A 144 0.23 21.13 19.42
C HIS A 144 -0.80 22.13 18.88
N ASP A 145 -0.70 23.42 19.25
CA ASP A 145 -1.60 24.48 18.79
C ASP A 145 -1.54 24.74 17.28
N CYS A 146 -0.49 24.28 16.58
CA CYS A 146 -0.38 24.39 15.13
C CYS A 146 -0.87 23.14 14.36
N HIS A 147 -1.34 22.10 15.06
CA HIS A 147 -1.72 20.83 14.43
C HIS A 147 -3.02 20.91 13.62
N GLY A 148 -4.12 21.36 14.24
CA GLY A 148 -5.47 21.16 13.72
C GLY A 148 -6.31 22.44 13.57
N ALA A 149 -5.74 23.61 13.83
CA ALA A 149 -6.44 24.89 13.81
C ALA A 149 -5.70 25.93 12.95
N PRO A 150 -6.41 26.87 12.31
CA PRO A 150 -5.78 27.99 11.64
C PRO A 150 -4.85 28.77 12.60
N LEU A 151 -3.71 29.23 12.09
CA LEU A 151 -2.75 30.01 12.90
C LEU A 151 -3.37 31.32 13.41
N GLY A 152 -4.23 31.96 12.62
CA GLY A 152 -4.81 33.28 12.88
C GLY A 152 -4.07 34.39 12.11
N ALA A 153 -4.74 35.50 11.82
CA ALA A 153 -4.23 36.53 10.92
C ALA A 153 -2.92 37.17 11.41
N GLU A 154 -2.81 37.45 12.71
CA GLU A 154 -1.61 38.03 13.32
C GLU A 154 -0.42 37.07 13.24
N GLU A 155 -0.64 35.79 13.59
CA GLU A 155 0.40 34.77 13.54
C GLU A 155 0.86 34.47 12.11
N ILE A 156 -0.06 34.51 11.15
CA ILE A 156 0.24 34.38 9.72
C ILE A 156 1.12 35.54 9.22
N ALA A 157 0.89 36.76 9.70
CA ALA A 157 1.73 37.91 9.35
C ALA A 157 3.13 37.78 9.96
N ALA A 158 3.22 37.38 11.23
CA ALA A 158 4.49 37.12 11.91
C ALA A 158 5.28 35.98 11.26
N ALA A 159 4.60 34.92 10.82
CA ALA A 159 5.24 33.80 10.12
C ALA A 159 5.81 34.21 8.75
N ARG A 160 5.10 35.07 8.00
CA ARG A 160 5.62 35.64 6.75
C ARG A 160 6.89 36.45 6.99
N GLU A 161 6.89 37.31 8.01
CA GLU A 161 8.07 38.10 8.38
C GLU A 161 9.26 37.20 8.76
N PHE A 162 9.01 36.18 9.60
CA PHE A 162 10.05 35.21 9.99
C PHE A 162 10.64 34.45 8.80
N LEU A 163 9.78 34.00 7.87
CA LEU A 163 10.20 33.24 6.69
C LEU A 163 10.77 34.12 5.55
N GLY A 164 10.73 35.46 5.69
CA GLY A 164 11.07 36.38 4.61
C GLY A 164 10.14 36.27 3.39
N TRP A 165 8.89 35.86 3.60
CA TRP A 165 7.90 35.68 2.55
C TRP A 165 7.04 36.94 2.37
N GLU A 166 7.40 37.78 1.39
CA GLU A 166 6.76 39.08 1.17
C GLU A 166 5.45 39.01 0.35
N HIS A 167 5.13 37.85 -0.23
CA HIS A 167 3.98 37.74 -1.13
C HIS A 167 2.64 37.55 -0.38
N PRO A 168 1.56 38.21 -0.87
CA PRO A 168 0.20 38.03 -0.37
C PRO A 168 -0.32 36.58 -0.37
N ALA A 169 -1.49 36.38 0.26
CA ALA A 169 -2.15 35.08 0.24
C ALA A 169 -2.49 34.65 -1.21
N PHE A 170 -2.12 33.42 -1.54
CA PHE A 170 -2.33 32.80 -2.87
C PHE A 170 -1.59 33.49 -4.03
N GLU A 171 -0.62 34.37 -3.75
CA GLU A 171 0.29 34.90 -4.75
C GLU A 171 1.60 34.10 -4.75
N ILE A 172 1.93 33.50 -5.89
CA ILE A 172 3.17 32.75 -6.07
C ILE A 172 3.95 33.42 -7.23
N PRO A 173 5.20 33.85 -6.99
CA PRO A 173 6.05 34.47 -8.00
C PRO A 173 6.33 33.56 -9.20
N ALA A 174 6.54 34.18 -10.36
CA ALA A 174 6.79 33.45 -11.60
C ALA A 174 8.10 32.64 -11.59
N ASP A 175 9.14 33.13 -10.91
CA ASP A 175 10.42 32.45 -10.74
C ASP A 175 10.32 31.24 -9.80
N VAL A 176 9.49 31.32 -8.75
CA VAL A 176 9.14 30.15 -7.92
C VAL A 176 8.40 29.12 -8.78
N TYR A 177 7.35 29.52 -9.51
CA TYR A 177 6.65 28.60 -10.43
C TYR A 177 7.59 27.96 -11.46
N ALA A 178 8.51 28.72 -12.05
CA ALA A 178 9.45 28.22 -13.03
C ALA A 178 10.40 27.15 -12.47
N GLN A 179 10.79 27.27 -11.19
CA GLN A 179 11.60 26.26 -10.50
C GLN A 179 10.82 25.00 -10.13
N TRP A 180 9.51 25.14 -9.85
CA TRP A 180 8.63 24.02 -9.46
C TRP A 180 7.94 23.32 -10.63
N ASP A 181 7.94 23.91 -11.83
CA ASP A 181 7.26 23.31 -12.99
C ASP A 181 7.92 22.00 -13.42
N ALA A 182 7.17 20.90 -13.27
CA ALA A 182 7.61 19.58 -13.65
C ALA A 182 7.06 19.12 -15.01
N LYS A 183 6.36 19.97 -15.77
CA LYS A 183 5.65 19.53 -16.99
C LYS A 183 6.62 19.04 -18.06
N ALA A 184 7.66 19.83 -18.36
CA ALA A 184 8.64 19.45 -19.37
C ALA A 184 9.45 18.21 -18.97
N ALA A 185 9.88 18.13 -17.70
CA ALA A 185 10.62 16.99 -17.18
C ALA A 185 9.76 15.70 -17.15
N GLY A 186 8.49 15.82 -16.75
CA GLY A 186 7.52 14.72 -16.75
C GLY A 186 7.25 14.20 -18.15
N ALA A 187 6.93 15.09 -19.09
CA ALA A 187 6.71 14.72 -20.50
C ALA A 187 7.94 14.04 -21.12
N ALA A 188 9.15 14.50 -20.80
CA ALA A 188 10.37 13.87 -21.29
C ALA A 188 10.58 12.45 -20.71
N LYS A 189 10.36 12.26 -19.40
CA LYS A 189 10.45 10.95 -18.75
C LYS A 189 9.41 9.97 -19.29
N GLU A 190 8.17 10.42 -19.47
CA GLU A 190 7.09 9.60 -20.02
C GLU A 190 7.34 9.24 -21.49
N ALA A 191 7.78 10.20 -22.32
CA ALA A 191 8.14 9.92 -23.71
C ALA A 191 9.28 8.89 -23.82
N ALA A 192 10.28 9.00 -22.94
CA ALA A 192 11.36 8.01 -22.87
C ALA A 192 10.85 6.61 -22.45
N TRP A 193 9.91 6.55 -21.49
CA TRP A 193 9.28 5.29 -21.10
C TRP A 193 8.42 4.71 -22.23
N ASN A 194 7.65 5.53 -22.95
CA ASN A 194 6.86 5.09 -24.09
C ASN A 194 7.74 4.46 -25.18
N ALA A 195 8.88 5.06 -25.49
CA ALA A 195 9.85 4.48 -26.43
C ALA A 195 10.41 3.12 -25.94
N LYS A 196 10.69 2.98 -24.63
CA LYS A 196 11.07 1.68 -24.03
C LYS A 196 9.94 0.66 -24.18
N PHE A 197 8.71 1.06 -23.91
CA PHE A 197 7.55 0.17 -24.00
C PHE A 197 7.26 -0.24 -25.46
N GLU A 198 7.46 0.64 -26.43
CA GLU A 198 7.35 0.31 -27.86
C GLU A 198 8.39 -0.75 -28.27
N ALA A 199 9.65 -0.60 -27.84
CA ALA A 199 10.68 -1.61 -28.07
C ALA A 199 10.34 -2.95 -27.42
N TYR A 200 9.88 -2.91 -26.15
CA TYR A 200 9.41 -4.10 -25.43
C TYR A 200 8.25 -4.78 -26.16
N ALA A 201 7.27 -4.02 -26.65
CA ALA A 201 6.11 -4.56 -27.36
C ALA A 201 6.46 -5.18 -28.73
N ALA A 202 7.51 -4.68 -29.38
CA ALA A 202 8.00 -5.28 -30.63
C ALA A 202 8.64 -6.66 -30.39
N GLU A 203 9.34 -6.84 -29.27
CA GLU A 203 10.02 -8.09 -28.92
C GLU A 203 9.13 -9.09 -28.16
N TYR A 204 8.22 -8.59 -27.33
CA TYR A 204 7.34 -9.37 -26.45
C TYR A 204 5.85 -8.97 -26.64
N PRO A 205 5.27 -9.14 -27.84
CA PRO A 205 3.94 -8.63 -28.16
C PRO A 205 2.82 -9.18 -27.26
N GLU A 206 2.89 -10.46 -26.90
CA GLU A 206 1.89 -11.08 -26.01
C GLU A 206 1.98 -10.53 -24.58
N LEU A 207 3.18 -10.40 -24.03
CA LEU A 207 3.38 -9.82 -22.70
C LEU A 207 3.03 -8.34 -22.65
N ALA A 208 3.32 -7.58 -23.71
CA ALA A 208 2.96 -6.17 -23.79
C ALA A 208 1.43 -5.96 -23.88
N ALA A 209 0.74 -6.81 -24.63
CA ALA A 209 -0.72 -6.81 -24.68
C ALA A 209 -1.32 -7.14 -23.30
N GLU A 210 -0.76 -8.15 -22.64
CA GLU A 210 -1.20 -8.59 -21.32
C GLU A 210 -0.93 -7.53 -20.22
N PHE A 211 0.24 -6.89 -20.26
CA PHE A 211 0.57 -5.76 -19.37
C PHE A 211 -0.47 -4.64 -19.53
N LYS A 212 -0.71 -4.19 -20.78
CA LYS A 212 -1.68 -3.13 -21.09
C LYS A 212 -3.08 -3.47 -20.61
N ARG A 213 -3.57 -4.67 -20.89
CA ARG A 213 -4.87 -5.16 -20.45
C ARG A 213 -5.00 -5.03 -18.93
N ARG A 214 -4.00 -5.53 -18.19
CA ARG A 214 -4.00 -5.57 -16.72
C ARG A 214 -3.92 -4.17 -16.10
N VAL A 215 -3.02 -3.30 -16.57
CA VAL A 215 -2.89 -1.94 -16.01
C VAL A 215 -4.10 -1.05 -16.33
N ASN A 216 -4.83 -1.35 -17.40
CA ASN A 216 -6.11 -0.70 -17.72
C ASN A 216 -7.31 -1.31 -17.00
N GLY A 217 -7.13 -2.38 -16.21
CA GLY A 217 -8.20 -3.04 -15.47
C GLY A 217 -9.22 -3.77 -16.37
N GLU A 218 -8.82 -4.14 -17.58
CA GLU A 218 -9.67 -4.87 -18.53
C GLU A 218 -9.63 -6.37 -18.21
N LEU A 219 -10.76 -7.07 -18.27
CA LEU A 219 -10.80 -8.53 -18.14
C LEU A 219 -10.44 -9.21 -19.47
N PRO A 220 -10.01 -10.50 -19.45
CA PRO A 220 -9.77 -11.25 -20.68
C PRO A 220 -11.01 -11.28 -21.58
N ALA A 221 -10.82 -11.21 -22.90
CA ALA A 221 -11.94 -11.15 -23.85
C ALA A 221 -12.93 -12.33 -23.74
N GLN A 222 -12.47 -13.50 -23.31
CA GLN A 222 -13.29 -14.70 -23.13
C GLN A 222 -13.95 -14.81 -21.74
N TRP A 223 -13.76 -13.83 -20.86
CA TRP A 223 -14.20 -13.88 -19.46
C TRP A 223 -15.69 -14.21 -19.33
N GLU A 224 -16.56 -13.45 -20.00
CA GLU A 224 -18.01 -13.56 -19.86
C GLU A 224 -18.53 -14.94 -20.30
N GLU A 225 -18.03 -15.43 -21.44
CA GLU A 225 -18.40 -16.74 -21.99
C GLU A 225 -17.95 -17.86 -21.04
N LYS A 226 -16.68 -17.84 -20.62
CA LYS A 226 -16.12 -18.90 -19.76
C LYS A 226 -16.73 -18.90 -18.37
N ALA A 227 -16.93 -17.73 -17.76
CA ALA A 227 -17.56 -17.62 -16.45
C ALA A 227 -19.01 -18.13 -16.49
N SER A 228 -19.78 -17.77 -17.52
CA SER A 228 -21.15 -18.26 -17.72
C SER A 228 -21.19 -19.78 -17.90
N GLN A 229 -20.27 -20.34 -18.68
CA GLN A 229 -20.19 -21.79 -18.86
C GLN A 229 -19.86 -22.51 -17.55
N ILE A 230 -18.91 -22.00 -16.75
CA ILE A 230 -18.57 -22.56 -15.44
C ILE A 230 -19.81 -22.59 -14.53
N ILE A 231 -20.58 -21.50 -14.48
CA ILE A 231 -21.82 -21.43 -13.67
C ILE A 231 -22.87 -22.44 -14.16
N ALA A 232 -23.07 -22.53 -15.48
CA ALA A 232 -24.00 -23.48 -16.08
C ALA A 232 -23.61 -24.94 -15.79
N ASP A 233 -22.32 -25.26 -15.85
CA ASP A 233 -21.80 -26.60 -15.56
C ASP A 233 -22.00 -26.98 -14.09
N LEU A 234 -21.79 -26.04 -13.15
CA LEU A 234 -22.08 -26.26 -11.73
C LEU A 234 -23.58 -26.52 -11.50
N GLN A 235 -24.46 -25.78 -12.17
CA GLN A 235 -25.90 -25.97 -12.07
C GLN A 235 -26.36 -27.33 -12.64
N ALA A 236 -25.71 -27.80 -13.71
CA ALA A 236 -25.97 -29.09 -14.33
C ALA A 236 -25.41 -30.28 -13.53
N ASN A 237 -24.40 -30.06 -12.67
CA ASN A 237 -23.72 -31.09 -11.89
C ASN A 237 -23.73 -30.75 -10.38
N PRO A 238 -24.87 -30.94 -9.68
CA PRO A 238 -24.99 -30.57 -8.28
C PRO A 238 -23.99 -31.30 -7.39
N ALA A 239 -23.38 -30.57 -6.45
CA ALA A 239 -22.48 -31.12 -5.44
C ALA A 239 -22.85 -30.57 -4.05
N ASN A 240 -22.89 -31.46 -3.04
CA ASN A 240 -23.09 -31.05 -1.65
C ASN A 240 -21.73 -30.73 -1.01
N ILE A 241 -21.30 -29.48 -1.12
CA ILE A 241 -20.04 -28.98 -0.58
C ILE A 241 -20.26 -27.67 0.17
N ALA A 242 -19.39 -27.37 1.14
CA ALA A 242 -19.40 -26.06 1.79
C ALA A 242 -19.06 -24.95 0.80
N SER A 243 -19.65 -23.76 0.96
CA SER A 243 -19.40 -22.59 0.10
C SER A 243 -17.93 -22.18 0.06
N ARG A 244 -17.17 -22.35 1.15
CA ARG A 244 -15.70 -22.17 1.15
C ARG A 244 -14.98 -23.09 0.14
N LYS A 245 -15.45 -24.33 -0.02
CA LYS A 245 -14.89 -25.27 -1.00
C LYS A 245 -15.35 -24.89 -2.41
N ALA A 246 -16.58 -24.42 -2.57
CA ALA A 246 -17.05 -23.86 -3.85
C ALA A 246 -16.24 -22.61 -4.25
N SER A 247 -15.87 -21.74 -3.31
CA SER A 247 -14.98 -20.59 -3.52
C SER A 247 -13.60 -21.04 -4.01
N GLN A 248 -13.00 -22.06 -3.39
CA GLN A 248 -11.75 -22.64 -3.88
C GLN A 248 -11.88 -23.20 -5.30
N ASN A 249 -12.98 -23.88 -5.62
CA ASN A 249 -13.22 -24.39 -6.97
C ASN A 249 -13.35 -23.24 -7.99
N ALA A 250 -13.94 -22.10 -7.59
CA ALA A 250 -13.98 -20.90 -8.42
C ALA A 250 -12.59 -20.30 -8.62
N LEU A 251 -11.75 -20.25 -7.58
CA LEU A 251 -10.34 -19.83 -7.70
C LEU A 251 -9.55 -20.75 -8.63
N GLU A 252 -9.76 -22.06 -8.56
CA GLU A 252 -9.13 -23.05 -9.46
C GLU A 252 -9.55 -22.87 -10.93
N ALA A 253 -10.79 -22.48 -11.18
CA ALA A 253 -11.29 -22.23 -12.52
C ALA A 253 -10.83 -20.87 -13.07
N PHE A 254 -11.00 -19.81 -12.27
CA PHE A 254 -10.70 -18.44 -12.68
C PHE A 254 -9.19 -18.12 -12.67
N GLY A 255 -8.42 -18.71 -11.75
CA GLY A 255 -6.97 -18.49 -11.69
C GLY A 255 -6.22 -18.91 -12.95
N LYS A 256 -6.78 -19.85 -13.73
CA LYS A 256 -6.24 -20.25 -15.05
C LYS A 256 -6.47 -19.21 -16.14
N MET A 257 -7.42 -18.30 -15.94
CA MET A 257 -7.82 -17.26 -16.90
C MET A 257 -7.40 -15.85 -16.47
N LEU A 258 -7.18 -15.65 -15.17
CA LEU A 258 -6.88 -14.36 -14.55
C LEU A 258 -5.44 -14.35 -13.98
N PRO A 259 -4.40 -14.18 -14.82
CA PRO A 259 -3.02 -14.04 -14.34
C PRO A 259 -2.81 -12.79 -13.46
N GLU A 260 -3.74 -11.84 -13.48
CA GLU A 260 -3.77 -10.66 -12.60
C GLU A 260 -4.22 -10.96 -11.18
N PHE A 261 -4.67 -12.18 -10.86
CA PHE A 261 -4.99 -12.50 -9.47
C PHE A 261 -3.75 -12.37 -8.59
N MET A 262 -3.90 -11.61 -7.50
CA MET A 262 -2.94 -11.52 -6.41
C MET A 262 -3.67 -11.81 -5.10
N GLY A 263 -3.63 -13.07 -4.73
CA GLY A 263 -4.39 -13.62 -3.61
C GLY A 263 -3.65 -13.64 -2.30
N GLY A 264 -4.35 -13.92 -1.22
CA GLY A 264 -3.73 -14.32 0.03
C GLY A 264 -4.73 -14.59 1.13
N SER A 265 -4.21 -14.95 2.30
CA SER A 265 -4.99 -15.14 3.52
C SER A 265 -4.17 -14.71 4.74
N ALA A 266 -4.87 -14.21 5.75
CA ALA A 266 -4.29 -13.88 7.05
C ALA A 266 -4.05 -15.16 7.87
N ASP A 267 -3.02 -15.94 7.49
CA ASP A 267 -2.61 -17.20 8.13
C ASP A 267 -3.68 -18.33 8.14
N LEU A 268 -4.72 -18.20 7.32
CA LEU A 268 -5.86 -19.12 7.30
C LEU A 268 -6.04 -19.80 5.94
N ALA A 269 -5.00 -19.83 5.10
CA ALA A 269 -5.05 -20.43 3.76
C ALA A 269 -5.68 -21.85 3.69
N PRO A 270 -5.30 -22.82 4.56
CA PRO A 270 -5.92 -24.15 4.54
C PRO A 270 -7.37 -24.16 5.07
N SER A 271 -7.77 -23.16 5.84
CA SER A 271 -9.12 -23.06 6.44
C SER A 271 -10.10 -22.29 5.54
N ASN A 272 -9.63 -21.19 4.94
CA ASN A 272 -10.39 -20.37 4.00
C ASN A 272 -10.41 -20.99 2.59
N LEU A 273 -9.46 -21.88 2.28
CA LEU A 273 -9.30 -22.56 1.00
C LEU A 273 -8.99 -21.59 -0.16
N THR A 274 -8.00 -20.71 0.04
CA THR A 274 -7.63 -19.63 -0.88
C THR A 274 -6.51 -19.96 -1.86
N MET A 275 -5.88 -21.12 -1.71
CA MET A 275 -4.88 -21.62 -2.65
C MET A 275 -5.52 -22.53 -3.69
N TRP A 276 -5.10 -22.37 -4.94
CA TRP A 276 -5.45 -23.20 -6.09
C TRP A 276 -4.18 -23.81 -6.70
N SER A 277 -4.32 -24.68 -7.70
CA SER A 277 -3.19 -25.48 -8.23
C SER A 277 -2.04 -24.65 -8.83
N GLY A 278 -2.30 -23.41 -9.26
CA GLY A 278 -1.31 -22.46 -9.76
C GLY A 278 -0.96 -21.34 -8.79
N SER A 279 -1.36 -21.43 -7.52
CA SER A 279 -0.88 -20.50 -6.49
C SER A 279 0.62 -20.64 -6.29
N LYS A 280 1.34 -19.53 -6.36
CA LYS A 280 2.77 -19.41 -6.08
C LYS A 280 3.00 -18.25 -5.13
N SER A 281 3.67 -18.51 -4.03
CA SER A 281 3.94 -17.52 -3.00
C SER A 281 4.83 -16.39 -3.53
N LEU A 282 4.57 -15.16 -3.11
CA LEU A 282 5.51 -14.05 -3.24
C LEU A 282 6.57 -14.21 -2.16
N GLU A 283 7.82 -14.32 -2.59
CA GLU A 283 8.97 -14.46 -1.71
C GLU A 283 9.99 -13.36 -2.03
N ALA A 284 10.81 -12.95 -1.06
CA ALA A 284 11.74 -11.83 -1.24
C ALA A 284 12.72 -12.03 -2.42
N ASN A 285 13.06 -13.29 -2.71
CA ASN A 285 13.96 -13.75 -3.78
C ASN A 285 13.24 -14.17 -5.07
N ASP A 286 11.93 -14.41 -5.05
CA ASP A 286 11.10 -14.66 -6.23
C ASP A 286 9.72 -13.98 -6.07
N PHE A 287 9.60 -12.81 -6.69
CA PHE A 287 8.39 -12.00 -6.63
C PHE A 287 7.45 -12.22 -7.83
N SER A 288 7.71 -13.25 -8.65
CA SER A 288 6.91 -13.55 -9.86
C SER A 288 5.60 -14.28 -9.58
N GLY A 289 5.36 -14.66 -8.31
CA GLY A 289 4.17 -15.37 -7.85
C GLY A 289 2.87 -14.56 -7.89
N ASN A 290 1.84 -15.10 -7.25
CA ASN A 290 0.47 -14.57 -7.24
C ASN A 290 -0.25 -14.78 -5.90
N TYR A 291 0.47 -15.19 -4.85
CA TYR A 291 -0.11 -15.51 -3.55
C TYR A 291 0.70 -14.90 -2.40
N ILE A 292 0.03 -14.27 -1.44
CA ILE A 292 0.64 -13.58 -0.32
C ILE A 292 0.28 -14.31 0.98
N HIS A 293 1.32 -14.67 1.74
CA HIS A 293 1.16 -15.10 3.12
C HIS A 293 1.21 -13.87 4.02
N TYR A 294 0.03 -13.29 4.33
CA TYR A 294 -0.04 -12.06 5.10
C TYR A 294 0.36 -12.24 6.59
N GLY A 295 0.31 -13.47 7.11
CA GLY A 295 0.35 -13.73 8.56
C GLY A 295 -0.94 -13.25 9.25
N VAL A 296 -0.97 -13.28 10.58
CA VAL A 296 -2.13 -12.84 11.38
C VAL A 296 -2.19 -11.30 11.42
N ARG A 297 -2.66 -10.72 10.31
CA ARG A 297 -2.59 -9.28 9.99
C ARG A 297 -3.79 -8.84 9.17
N GLU A 298 -5.01 -9.00 9.67
CA GLU A 298 -6.25 -8.75 8.91
C GLU A 298 -6.37 -7.30 8.44
N PHE A 299 -6.03 -6.34 9.32
CA PHE A 299 -6.12 -4.92 9.00
C PHE A 299 -5.04 -4.53 7.99
N GLY A 300 -3.81 -4.97 8.23
CA GLY A 300 -2.67 -4.85 7.33
C GLY A 300 -2.96 -5.43 5.95
N MET A 301 -3.41 -6.69 5.89
CA MET A 301 -3.82 -7.38 4.66
C MET A 301 -4.81 -6.54 3.86
N THR A 302 -5.91 -6.12 4.49
CA THR A 302 -7.00 -5.44 3.79
C THR A 302 -6.56 -4.07 3.25
N ALA A 303 -5.74 -3.32 3.99
CA ALA A 303 -5.21 -2.05 3.51
C ALA A 303 -4.05 -2.23 2.51
N ILE A 304 -3.26 -3.31 2.59
CA ILE A 304 -2.27 -3.66 1.56
C ILE A 304 -2.99 -3.97 0.24
N MET A 305 -4.08 -4.73 0.28
CA MET A 305 -4.92 -4.98 -0.90
C MET A 305 -5.46 -3.70 -1.51
N ASN A 306 -5.84 -2.71 -0.69
CA ASN A 306 -6.23 -1.39 -1.20
C ASN A 306 -5.08 -0.73 -1.99
N GLY A 307 -3.84 -0.83 -1.49
CA GLY A 307 -2.65 -0.33 -2.18
C GLY A 307 -2.39 -1.05 -3.50
N ILE A 308 -2.53 -2.38 -3.52
CA ILE A 308 -2.38 -3.20 -4.74
C ILE A 308 -3.42 -2.80 -5.79
N ALA A 309 -4.68 -2.63 -5.39
CA ALA A 309 -5.75 -2.20 -6.30
C ALA A 309 -5.52 -0.78 -6.84
N LEU A 310 -5.05 0.16 -6.00
CA LEU A 310 -4.76 1.54 -6.40
C LEU A 310 -3.56 1.64 -7.35
N HIS A 311 -2.59 0.74 -7.24
CA HIS A 311 -1.46 0.68 -8.15
C HIS A 311 -1.90 0.26 -9.57
N GLY A 312 -2.86 -0.66 -9.67
CA GLY A 312 -3.29 -1.26 -10.93
C GLY A 312 -2.42 -2.43 -11.39
N GLY A 313 -2.91 -3.23 -12.34
CA GLY A 313 -2.22 -4.42 -12.85
C GLY A 313 -2.55 -5.73 -12.12
N PHE A 314 -3.30 -5.67 -11.01
CA PHE A 314 -3.74 -6.86 -10.26
C PHE A 314 -5.20 -6.75 -9.82
N VAL A 315 -5.81 -7.91 -9.62
CA VAL A 315 -7.09 -8.09 -8.93
C VAL A 315 -6.79 -8.75 -7.58
N PRO A 316 -6.74 -7.98 -6.48
CA PRO A 316 -6.40 -8.53 -5.18
C PRO A 316 -7.58 -9.27 -4.55
N TYR A 317 -7.28 -10.41 -3.93
CA TYR A 317 -8.20 -11.07 -3.00
C TYR A 317 -7.52 -11.43 -1.67
N GLY A 318 -8.27 -11.32 -0.59
CA GLY A 318 -7.82 -11.58 0.78
C GLY A 318 -8.83 -12.43 1.52
N ALA A 319 -8.41 -13.08 2.60
CA ALA A 319 -9.26 -13.98 3.32
C ALA A 319 -8.91 -14.08 4.80
N THR A 320 -9.95 -14.21 5.60
CA THR A 320 -9.91 -14.57 7.03
C THR A 320 -11.29 -15.14 7.42
N PHE A 321 -11.51 -15.44 8.70
CA PHE A 321 -12.86 -15.76 9.18
C PHE A 321 -13.74 -14.51 9.19
N LEU A 322 -15.05 -14.69 8.98
CA LEU A 322 -15.97 -13.56 8.93
C LEU A 322 -15.94 -12.75 10.22
N MET A 323 -15.77 -13.37 11.39
CA MET A 323 -15.62 -12.61 12.64
C MET A 323 -14.47 -11.59 12.59
N PHE A 324 -13.31 -11.98 12.07
CA PHE A 324 -12.11 -11.14 12.08
C PHE A 324 -12.10 -10.05 11.01
N MET A 325 -13.16 -9.99 10.18
CA MET A 325 -13.42 -8.79 9.40
C MET A 325 -13.41 -7.54 10.31
N GLU A 326 -13.85 -7.65 11.57
CA GLU A 326 -13.88 -6.54 12.53
C GLU A 326 -12.51 -5.87 12.73
N TYR A 327 -11.42 -6.65 12.74
CA TYR A 327 -10.05 -6.12 12.79
C TYR A 327 -9.75 -5.22 11.57
N ALA A 328 -10.33 -5.54 10.42
CA ALA A 328 -10.12 -4.85 9.15
C ALA A 328 -11.23 -3.87 8.76
N ARG A 329 -12.23 -3.62 9.64
CA ARG A 329 -13.48 -2.90 9.30
C ARG A 329 -13.21 -1.57 8.61
N ASN A 330 -12.26 -0.79 9.10
CA ASN A 330 -11.97 0.53 8.54
C ASN A 330 -11.26 0.46 7.18
N ALA A 331 -10.38 -0.52 6.94
CA ALA A 331 -9.75 -0.70 5.64
C ALA A 331 -10.76 -1.13 4.56
N MET A 332 -11.75 -1.96 4.92
CA MET A 332 -12.88 -2.26 4.02
C MET A 332 -13.72 -1.02 3.72
N ARG A 333 -14.01 -0.20 4.75
CA ARG A 333 -14.71 1.07 4.57
C ARG A 333 -13.95 1.97 3.59
N MET A 334 -12.62 2.00 3.69
CA MET A 334 -11.78 2.77 2.77
C MET A 334 -11.79 2.21 1.35
N ALA A 335 -11.81 0.88 1.17
CA ALA A 335 -11.96 0.26 -0.14
C ALA A 335 -13.26 0.71 -0.85
N ALA A 336 -14.37 0.65 -0.12
CA ALA A 336 -15.68 1.10 -0.61
C ALA A 336 -15.69 2.60 -0.93
N LEU A 337 -15.12 3.43 -0.03
CA LEU A 337 -15.04 4.88 -0.21
C LEU A 337 -14.22 5.27 -1.46
N MET A 338 -13.08 4.59 -1.67
CA MET A 338 -12.19 4.83 -2.81
C MET A 338 -12.70 4.19 -4.11
N LYS A 339 -13.76 3.38 -4.05
CA LYS A 339 -14.36 2.65 -5.20
C LYS A 339 -13.36 1.73 -5.89
N ILE A 340 -12.54 1.04 -5.10
CA ILE A 340 -11.51 0.13 -5.62
C ILE A 340 -11.92 -1.32 -5.46
N GLN A 341 -11.39 -2.17 -6.34
CA GLN A 341 -11.63 -3.60 -6.30
C GLN A 341 -10.85 -4.25 -5.15
N ASN A 342 -11.56 -4.78 -4.17
CA ASN A 342 -11.01 -5.49 -3.02
C ASN A 342 -11.90 -6.70 -2.72
N ILE A 343 -11.49 -7.90 -3.16
CA ILE A 343 -12.30 -9.12 -3.02
C ILE A 343 -11.99 -9.78 -1.67
N GLN A 344 -12.92 -9.71 -0.73
CA GLN A 344 -12.78 -10.34 0.58
C GLN A 344 -13.51 -11.69 0.63
N VAL A 345 -12.76 -12.75 0.88
CA VAL A 345 -13.26 -14.12 1.05
C VAL A 345 -13.39 -14.40 2.55
N TYR A 346 -14.55 -14.05 3.11
CA TYR A 346 -14.88 -14.37 4.50
C TYR A 346 -15.56 -15.73 4.61
N THR A 347 -15.01 -16.61 5.45
CA THR A 347 -15.52 -17.97 5.69
C THR A 347 -15.94 -18.15 7.15
N HIS A 348 -16.51 -19.31 7.50
CA HIS A 348 -16.99 -19.59 8.86
C HIS A 348 -18.00 -18.53 9.30
N ASP A 349 -19.09 -18.45 8.54
CA ASP A 349 -20.00 -17.30 8.47
C ASP A 349 -21.09 -17.27 9.55
N SER A 350 -21.17 -18.29 10.40
CA SER A 350 -22.27 -18.44 11.36
C SER A 350 -21.92 -19.38 12.51
N ILE A 351 -22.89 -19.61 13.39
CA ILE A 351 -22.88 -20.68 14.41
C ILE A 351 -22.59 -22.08 13.83
N GLY A 352 -22.74 -22.27 12.52
CA GLY A 352 -22.45 -23.54 11.84
C GLY A 352 -20.97 -23.96 11.89
N LEU A 353 -20.05 -23.08 12.30
CA LEU A 353 -18.65 -23.46 12.52
C LEU A 353 -18.44 -24.37 13.75
N GLY A 354 -19.40 -24.39 14.69
CA GLY A 354 -19.37 -25.30 15.84
C GLY A 354 -18.49 -24.85 17.00
N GLU A 355 -17.51 -25.68 17.35
CA GLU A 355 -16.90 -25.77 18.68
C GLU A 355 -15.98 -24.60 19.07
N ASP A 356 -15.52 -23.76 18.14
CA ASP A 356 -14.69 -22.58 18.47
C ASP A 356 -15.49 -21.51 19.25
N GLY A 357 -16.82 -21.60 19.22
CA GLY A 357 -17.69 -20.88 20.14
C GLY A 357 -17.91 -19.40 19.81
N PRO A 358 -18.49 -18.63 20.75
CA PRO A 358 -19.08 -17.31 20.46
C PRO A 358 -18.07 -16.24 20.06
N THR A 359 -16.78 -16.44 20.34
CA THR A 359 -15.72 -15.50 19.91
C THR A 359 -15.38 -15.63 18.42
N HIS A 360 -15.82 -16.70 17.76
CA HIS A 360 -15.56 -16.97 16.34
C HIS A 360 -16.84 -16.97 15.51
N GLN A 361 -18.00 -17.21 16.13
CA GLN A 361 -19.30 -17.34 15.47
C GLN A 361 -19.86 -15.97 15.12
N PRO A 362 -19.88 -15.57 13.83
CA PRO A 362 -20.47 -14.31 13.42
C PRO A 362 -21.98 -14.31 13.67
N VAL A 363 -22.50 -13.16 14.05
CA VAL A 363 -23.94 -12.92 14.27
C VAL A 363 -24.37 -11.63 13.56
N GLU A 364 -23.66 -10.53 13.79
CA GLU A 364 -24.01 -9.19 13.33
C GLU A 364 -23.17 -8.69 12.15
N GLN A 365 -22.07 -9.35 11.80
CA GLN A 365 -21.04 -8.81 10.89
C GLN A 365 -21.53 -8.59 9.45
N ILE A 366 -22.56 -9.34 9.02
CA ILE A 366 -23.18 -9.22 7.69
C ILE A 366 -24.12 -8.01 7.59
N ALA A 367 -24.77 -7.62 8.70
CA ALA A 367 -25.70 -6.48 8.74
C ALA A 367 -24.96 -5.15 8.64
#